data_AF-A0A7W1J7G3-F1
#
_entry.id   AF-A0A7W1J7G3-F1
#
_cell.length_a   1.000
_cell.length_b   1.000
_cell.length_c   1.000
_cell.angle_alpha   90.00
_cell.angle_beta   90.00
_cell.angle_gamma   90.00
#
_symmetry.space_group_name_H-M   'P 1'
#
loop_
_entity.id
_entity.type
_entity.pdbx_description
1 polymer ?
#
loop_
_entity_poly.entity_id
_entity_poly.type
_entity_poly.pdbx_seq_one_letter_code
_entity_poly.pdbx_strand_id
1 'polypeptide(L)' 'DLLKVKDHLEKNQVNTRRYFFPSLNKLPYLKISADCPISEDISKRVLCLPFYQQLSDDEVVFICSLIKSVF' A
#
# COMPACT_ATOMS: atom_id res chain seq x y z
N ASP A 1 7.00 3.81 8.38
CA ASP A 1 7.41 2.68 7.52
C ASP A 1 6.15 2.00 7.00
N LEU A 2 6.05 1.74 5.69
CA LEU A 2 4.85 1.20 5.04
C LEU A 2 4.41 -0.13 5.67
N LEU A 3 5.35 -1.03 5.96
CA LEU A 3 5.03 -2.34 6.52
C LEU A 3 4.40 -2.21 7.92
N LYS A 4 4.90 -1.27 8.73
CA LYS A 4 4.33 -0.97 10.05
C LYS A 4 2.88 -0.49 9.95
N VAL A 5 2.59 0.40 9.00
CA VAL A 5 1.23 0.92 8.77
C VAL A 5 0.31 -0.20 8.28
N LYS A 6 0.76 -1.00 7.29
CA LYS A 6 -0.01 -2.16 6.79
C LYS A 6 -0.37 -3.10 7.94
N ASP A 7 0.61 -3.52 8.74
CA ASP A 7 0.40 -4.50 9.80
C ASP A 7 -0.47 -3.93 10.93
N HIS A 8 -0.37 -2.62 11.21
CA HIS A 8 -1.24 -1.96 12.18
C HIS A 8 -2.69 -1.89 11.69
N LEU A 9 -2.92 -1.55 10.42
CA LEU A 9 -4.26 -1.52 9.82
C LEU A 9 -4.87 -2.93 9.78
N GLU A 10 -4.09 -3.95 9.39
CA GLU A 10 -4.52 -5.34 9.34
C GLU A 10 -4.98 -5.87 10.72
N LYS A 11 -4.24 -5.53 11.79
CA LYS A 11 -4.63 -5.86 13.18
C LYS A 11 -5.96 -5.24 13.61
N ASN A 12 -6.34 -4.12 13.01
CA ASN A 12 -7.60 -3.43 13.25
C ASN A 12 -8.66 -3.76 12.19
N GLN A 13 -8.50 -4.90 11.49
CA GLN A 13 -9.42 -5.40 10.46
C GLN A 13 -9.58 -4.47 9.24
N VAL A 14 -8.65 -3.52 9.06
CA VAL A 14 -8.57 -2.66 7.87
C VAL A 14 -7.66 -3.32 6.85
N ASN A 15 -8.28 -3.98 5.87
CA ASN A 15 -7.54 -4.62 4.78
C ASN A 15 -6.97 -3.60 3.80
N THR A 16 -5.68 -3.72 3.51
CA THR A 16 -4.97 -2.87 2.53
C THR A 16 -4.35 -3.74 1.44
N ARG A 17 -4.04 -3.12 0.29
CA ARG A 17 -3.43 -3.82 -0.85
C ARG A 17 -2.12 -3.15 -1.24
N ARG A 18 -1.17 -3.95 -1.71
CA ARG A 18 0.06 -3.45 -2.32
C ARG A 18 -0.07 -3.55 -3.84
N TYR A 19 -0.70 -2.55 -4.47
CA TYR A 19 -0.72 -2.51 -5.92
C TYR A 19 0.66 -2.16 -6.46
N PHE A 20 1.05 -2.85 -7.53
CA PHE A 20 2.29 -2.64 -8.29
C PHE A 20 3.59 -3.05 -7.56
N PHE A 21 3.53 -3.99 -6.61
CA PHE A 21 4.71 -4.61 -6.01
C PHE A 21 4.89 -6.08 -6.46
N PRO A 22 6.10 -6.49 -6.91
CA PRO A 22 7.23 -5.63 -7.27
C PRO A 22 6.92 -4.77 -8.51
N SER A 23 7.73 -3.75 -8.77
CA SER A 23 7.65 -2.99 -10.03
C SER A 23 7.71 -3.95 -11.21
N LEU A 24 6.89 -3.69 -12.25
CA LEU A 24 6.69 -4.63 -13.37
C LEU A 24 7.99 -5.07 -14.03
N ASN A 25 8.95 -4.16 -14.18
CA ASN A 25 10.26 -4.43 -14.78
C ASN A 25 11.17 -5.38 -13.97
N LYS A 26 10.81 -5.72 -12.72
CA LYS A 26 11.54 -6.66 -11.86
C LYS A 26 10.87 -8.04 -11.77
N LEU A 27 9.85 -8.32 -12.59
CA LEU A 27 9.19 -9.62 -12.59
C LEU A 27 10.11 -10.71 -13.16
N PRO A 28 10.21 -11.89 -12.49
CA PRO A 28 11.27 -12.87 -12.75
C PRO A 28 11.18 -13.56 -14.12
N TYR A 29 10.05 -13.43 -14.82
CA TYR A 29 9.82 -14.03 -16.13
C TYR A 29 10.09 -13.07 -17.30
N LEU A 30 10.43 -11.80 -17.04
CA LEU A 30 10.78 -10.86 -18.10
C LEU A 30 12.19 -11.14 -18.60
N LYS A 31 12.32 -11.36 -19.91
CA LYS A 31 13.60 -11.63 -20.58
C LYS A 31 14.44 -10.36 -20.80
N ILE A 32 13.79 -9.20 -20.76
CA ILE A 32 14.41 -7.89 -20.93
C ILE A 32 13.95 -7.04 -19.75
N SER A 33 14.91 -6.54 -18.98
CA SER A 33 14.70 -5.60 -17.88
C SER A 33 15.11 -4.22 -18.36
N ALA A 34 14.19 -3.26 -18.37
CA ALA A 34 14.51 -1.84 -18.42
C ALA A 34 14.58 -1.31 -16.98
N ASP A 35 15.57 -0.47 -16.66
CA ASP A 35 15.62 0.16 -15.35
C ASP A 35 14.55 1.26 -15.26
N CYS A 36 13.73 1.17 -14.22
CA CYS A 36 12.63 2.10 -13.97
C CYS A 36 12.76 2.63 -12.54
N PRO A 37 13.81 3.42 -12.22
CA PRO A 37 14.17 3.75 -10.83
C PRO A 37 13.04 4.42 -10.04
N ILE A 38 12.23 5.26 -10.69
CA ILE A 38 11.07 5.91 -10.06
C ILE A 38 9.97 4.88 -9.72
N SER A 39 9.66 3.97 -10.65
CA SER A 39 8.67 2.91 -10.44
C SER A 39 9.13 1.92 -9.36
N GLU A 40 10.42 1.58 -9.37
CA GLU A 40 11.05 0.71 -8.39
C GLU A 40 11.03 1.30 -6.98
N ASP A 41 11.28 2.61 -6.84
CA ASP A 41 11.14 3.31 -5.57
C ASP A 41 9.68 3.32 -5.10
N ILE A 42 8.75 3.80 -5.92
CA ILE A 42 7.34 3.95 -5.54
C ILE A 42 6.72 2.61 -5.16
N SER A 43 6.96 1.54 -5.92
CA SER A 43 6.40 0.21 -5.65
C SER A 43 6.72 -0.33 -4.24
N LYS A 44 7.86 0.08 -3.66
CA LYS A 44 8.28 -0.36 -2.32
C LYS A 44 7.52 0.35 -1.19
N ARG A 45 7.02 1.56 -1.44
CA ARG A 45 6.47 2.50 -0.44
C ARG A 45 5.02 2.91 -0.66
N VAL A 46 4.36 2.42 -1.72
CA VAL A 46 2.93 2.63 -1.97
C VAL A 46 2.06 1.60 -1.23
N LEU A 47 1.01 2.08 -0.57
CA LEU A 47 -0.04 1.27 0.07
C LEU A 47 -1.40 1.76 -0.43
N CYS A 48 -2.26 0.84 -0.87
CA CYS A 48 -3.64 1.16 -1.23
C CYS A 48 -4.55 0.93 -0.03
N LEU A 49 -5.23 2.00 0.37
CA LEU A 49 -6.22 2.02 1.43
C LEU A 49 -7.59 1.58 0.90
N PRO A 50 -8.53 1.21 1.79
CA PRO A 50 -9.93 0.99 1.41
C PRO A 50 -10.50 2.18 0.64
N PHE A 51 -11.08 1.89 -0.52
CA PHE A 51 -11.73 2.88 -1.36
C PHE A 51 -12.88 2.21 -2.11
N TYR A 52 -14.10 2.44 -1.65
CA TYR A 52 -15.34 1.93 -2.21
C TYR A 52 -16.52 2.79 -1.74
N GLN A 53 -17.64 2.74 -2.46
CA GLN A 53 -18.77 3.65 -2.28
C GLN A 53 -19.43 3.57 -0.90
N GLN A 54 -19.42 2.39 -0.28
CA GLN A 54 -20.03 2.14 1.02
C GLN A 54 -19.15 2.54 2.21
N LEU A 55 -17.93 3.05 1.97
CA LEU A 55 -17.04 3.49 3.04
C LEU A 55 -17.59 4.79 3.64
N SER A 56 -18.01 4.73 4.90
CA SER A 56 -18.56 5.88 5.62
C SER A 56 -17.47 6.86 6.06
N ASP A 57 -17.85 8.12 6.32
CA ASP A 57 -16.93 9.14 6.82
C ASP A 57 -16.30 8.75 8.17
N ASP A 58 -17.06 8.07 9.04
CA ASP A 58 -16.57 7.56 10.32
C ASP A 58 -15.48 6.49 10.13
N GLU A 59 -15.66 5.57 9.16
CA GLU A 59 -14.64 4.59 8.80
C GLU A 59 -13.39 5.27 8.21
N VAL A 60 -13.55 6.31 7.38
CA VAL A 60 -12.42 7.09 6.86
C VAL A 60 -11.65 7.76 8.00
N VAL A 61 -12.35 8.41 8.93
CA VAL A 61 -11.73 9.05 10.11
C VAL A 61 -11.02 8.01 10.97
N PHE A 62 -11.64 6.85 11.20
CA PHE A 62 -11.03 5.74 11.92
C PHE A 62 -9.73 5.27 11.25
N ILE A 63 -9.74 4.99 9.94
CA ILE A 63 -8.55 4.58 9.19
C ILE A 63 -7.45 5.66 9.28
N CYS A 64 -7.80 6.93 9.11
CA CYS A 64 -6.85 8.03 9.26
C CYS A 64 -6.25 8.11 10.67
N SER A 65 -7.03 7.84 11.71
CA SER A 65 -6.56 7.84 13.10
C SER A 65 -5.56 6.71 13.38
N LEU A 66 -5.81 5.52 12.85
CA LEU A 66 -4.89 4.37 12.93
C LEU A 66 -3.59 4.64 12.17
N ILE A 67 -3.66 5.31 11.03
CA ILE A 67 -2.44 5.69 10.30
C ILE A 67 -1.62 6.67 11.14
N LYS A 68 -2.26 7.68 11.73
CA LYS A 68 -1.59 8.69 12.55
C LYS A 68 -0.96 8.12 13.82
N SER A 69 -1.54 7.09 14.45
CA SER A 69 -1.01 6.50 15.69
C SER A 69 0.27 5.68 15.51
N VAL A 70 0.64 5.35 14.27
CA VAL A 70 1.85 4.60 13.91
C VAL A 70 3.06 5.53 13.69
N PHE A 71 2.83 6.83 13.56
CA PHE A 71 3.86 7.87 13.42
C PHE A 71 4.13 8.55 14.75
#